data_AF-A0A0W7W719-F1
#
_entry.id   AF-A0A0W7W719-F1
#
_cell.length_a   1.000
_cell.length_b   1.000
_cell.length_c   1.000
_cell.angle_alpha   90.00
_cell.angle_beta   90.00
_cell.angle_gamma   90.00
#
_symmetry.space_group_name_H-M   'P 1'
#
loop_
_entity.id
_entity.type
_entity.pdbx_description
1 polymer ?
#
loop_
_entity_poly.entity_id
_entity_poly.type
_entity_poly.pdbx_seq_one_letter_code
_entity_poly.pdbx_strand_id
1 'polypeptide(L)'
;MNEVQRQGDKVLALPTDRLMPNIQRFGQQSIEFTFLGPNIHGQPTWIMWNASEPHLIGMLSQGKMGYHFEQRTGDGVQRLENISLNRVQRALGG
;
A
#
# COMPACT_ATOMS: atom_id res chain seq x y z
N MET A 1 -5.34 15.44 -4.96
CA MET A 1 -6.17 15.51 -3.73
C MET A 1 -5.65 14.40 -2.84
N ASN A 2 -4.87 14.72 -1.80
CA ASN A 2 -4.35 13.70 -0.89
C ASN A 2 -5.49 13.32 0.05
N GLU A 3 -5.96 12.08 0.02
CA GLU A 3 -6.90 11.59 1.03
C GLU A 3 -6.16 11.48 2.37
N VAL A 4 -6.36 12.46 3.23
CA VAL A 4 -5.83 12.48 4.60
C VAL A 4 -7.01 12.69 5.54
N GLN A 5 -7.59 11.60 6.06
CA GLN A 5 -8.54 11.68 7.17
C GLN A 5 -7.75 11.78 8.48
N ARG A 6 -7.94 12.87 9.23
CA ARG A 6 -7.28 13.11 10.51
C ARG A 6 -8.09 12.51 11.66
N GLN A 7 -7.63 11.40 12.24
CA GLN A 7 -7.91 11.07 13.64
C GLN A 7 -6.88 10.07 14.19
N GLY A 8 -6.08 10.51 15.17
CA GLY A 8 -5.54 9.70 16.27
C GLY A 8 -4.41 8.71 16.01
N ASP A 9 -4.47 7.87 14.98
CA ASP A 9 -3.53 6.76 14.78
C ASP A 9 -2.95 6.77 13.37
N LYS A 10 -1.63 6.54 13.26
CA LYS A 10 -0.81 6.62 12.04
C LYS A 10 -1.58 6.19 10.79
N VAL A 11 -2.01 7.15 9.98
CA VAL A 11 -2.82 6.90 8.78
C VAL A 11 -1.90 6.55 7.62
N LEU A 12 -2.19 5.45 6.93
CA LEU A 12 -1.58 5.13 5.65
C LEU A 12 -1.82 6.29 4.66
N ALA A 13 -0.75 6.96 4.26
CA ALA A 13 -0.78 8.03 3.28
C ALA A 13 -0.38 7.49 1.91
N LEU A 14 -1.25 7.59 0.90
CA LEU A 14 -0.92 7.16 -0.45
C LEU A 14 -0.51 8.38 -1.29
N PRO A 15 0.79 8.62 -1.53
CA PRO A 15 1.20 9.73 -2.39
C PRO A 15 0.71 9.49 -3.82
N THR A 16 0.19 10.53 -4.48
CA THR A 16 -0.27 10.43 -5.89
C THR A 16 0.37 11.49 -6.79
N ASP A 17 1.21 12.35 -6.25
CA ASP A 17 1.74 13.54 -6.91
C ASP A 17 3.19 13.40 -7.38
N ARG A 18 3.92 12.38 -6.91
CA ARG A 18 5.35 12.18 -7.23
C ARG A 18 5.71 10.70 -7.31
N LEU A 19 6.57 10.37 -8.28
CA LEU A 19 7.28 9.09 -8.38
C LEU A 19 8.46 9.06 -7.40
N MET A 20 8.21 9.24 -6.12
CA MET A 20 9.25 9.19 -5.09
C MET A 20 8.85 8.23 -3.96
N PRO A 21 9.77 7.39 -3.46
CA PRO A 21 9.51 6.55 -2.31
C PRO A 21 9.15 7.41 -1.09
N ASN A 22 8.05 7.07 -0.44
CA ASN A 22 7.65 7.60 0.86
C ASN A 22 7.73 6.49 1.90
N ILE A 23 8.61 6.64 2.88
CA ILE A 23 8.80 5.66 3.94
C ILE A 23 7.76 5.91 5.04
N GLN A 24 6.92 4.92 5.31
CA GLN A 24 5.91 4.97 6.35
C GLN A 24 6.10 3.83 7.35
N ARG A 25 5.86 4.12 8.63
CA ARG A 25 6.04 3.16 9.72
C ARG A 25 4.70 2.57 10.18
N PHE A 26 4.58 1.25 10.08
CA PHE A 26 3.44 0.49 10.59
C PHE A 26 3.94 -0.49 11.65
N GLY A 27 3.49 -0.33 12.90
CA GLY A 27 4.09 -1.06 14.03
C GLY A 27 5.59 -0.81 14.13
N GLN A 28 6.38 -1.89 14.06
CA GLN A 28 7.86 -1.86 14.01
C GLN A 28 8.43 -1.85 12.58
N GLN A 29 7.59 -2.06 11.57
CA GLN A 29 8.02 -2.15 10.17
C GLN A 29 8.11 -0.78 9.53
N SER A 30 9.14 -0.57 8.71
CA SER A 30 9.27 0.60 7.83
C SER A 30 9.01 0.12 6.41
N ILE A 31 7.89 0.55 5.85
CA ILE A 31 7.43 0.18 4.51
C ILE A 31 7.61 1.38 3.60
N GLU A 32 8.32 1.19 2.49
CA GLU A 32 8.46 2.19 1.45
C GLU A 32 7.28 2.10 0.48
N PHE A 33 6.66 3.24 0.16
CA PHE A 33 5.56 3.34 -0.79
C PHE A 33 6.02 4.14 -1.99
N THR A 34 5.90 3.58 -3.17
CA THR A 34 6.15 4.30 -4.41
C THR A 34 4.89 4.29 -5.26
N PHE A 35 4.38 5.47 -5.57
CA PHE A 35 3.31 5.61 -6.55
C PHE A 35 3.86 5.29 -7.93
N LEU A 36 3.14 4.47 -8.70
CA LEU A 36 3.51 4.09 -10.07
C LEU A 36 2.69 4.83 -11.12
N GLY A 37 1.65 5.58 -10.70
CA GLY A 37 0.67 6.15 -11.61
C GLY A 37 -0.56 5.27 -11.80
N PRO A 38 -1.45 5.64 -12.73
CA PRO A 38 -2.58 4.82 -13.12
C PRO A 38 -2.14 3.57 -13.89
N ASN A 39 -2.74 2.41 -13.62
CA ASN A 39 -2.54 1.20 -14.41
C ASN A 39 -3.34 1.23 -15.74
N ILE A 40 -3.30 0.14 -16.51
CA ILE A 40 -4.03 0.01 -17.79
C ILE A 40 -5.55 0.15 -17.66
N HIS A 41 -6.09 0.03 -16.45
CA HIS A 41 -7.51 0.23 -16.14
C HIS A 41 -7.80 1.64 -15.58
N GLY A 42 -6.82 2.54 -15.59
CA GLY A 42 -6.93 3.89 -15.06
C GLY A 42 -6.91 3.98 -13.53
N GLN A 43 -6.52 2.91 -12.84
CA GLN A 43 -6.56 2.85 -11.38
C GLN A 43 -5.21 3.29 -10.78
N PRO A 44 -5.18 4.25 -9.84
CA PRO A 44 -3.97 4.59 -9.08
C PRO A 44 -3.33 3.33 -8.50
N THR A 45 -2.03 3.17 -8.71
CA THR A 45 -1.28 1.96 -8.31
C THR A 45 -0.01 2.34 -7.57
N TRP A 46 0.31 1.56 -6.54
CA TRP A 46 1.51 1.70 -5.71
C TRP A 46 2.22 0.37 -5.59
N ILE A 47 3.53 0.44 -5.43
CA ILE A 47 4.35 -0.67 -4.95
C ILE A 47 4.78 -0.36 -3.51
N MET A 48 4.85 -1.41 -2.69
CA MET A 48 5.22 -1.35 -1.29
C MET A 48 6.29 -2.39 -1.01
N TRP A 49 7.32 -2.05 -0.26
CA TRP A 49 8.32 -3.04 0.17
C TRP A 49 8.92 -2.67 1.53
N ASN A 50 9.35 -3.69 2.25
CA ASN A 50 10.15 -3.54 3.47
C ASN A 50 11.63 -3.73 3.10
N ALA A 51 12.49 -2.73 3.31
CA ALA A 51 13.92 -2.85 2.99
C ALA A 51 14.62 -3.97 3.79
N SER A 52 14.13 -4.27 5.00
CA SER A 52 14.64 -5.37 5.83
C SER A 52 14.20 -6.75 5.32
N GLU A 53 13.12 -6.80 4.52
CA GLU A 53 12.54 -8.03 3.97
C GLU A 53 12.22 -7.82 2.48
N PRO A 54 13.24 -7.66 1.62
CA PRO A 54 13.06 -7.20 0.24
C PRO A 54 12.30 -8.19 -0.65
N HIS A 55 12.11 -9.43 -0.20
CA HIS A 55 11.31 -10.43 -0.88
C HIS A 55 9.80 -10.21 -0.66
N LEU A 56 9.41 -9.45 0.36
CA LEU A 56 8.03 -9.07 0.66
C LEU A 56 7.66 -7.78 -0.09
N ILE A 57 7.37 -7.94 -1.38
CA ILE A 57 6.89 -6.86 -2.25
C ILE A 57 5.37 -6.96 -2.38
N GLY A 58 4.70 -5.86 -2.06
CA GLY A 58 3.27 -5.67 -2.24
C GLY A 58 2.96 -4.73 -3.40
N MET A 59 1.85 -4.96 -4.08
CA MET A 59 1.24 -4.07 -5.06
C MET A 59 -0.16 -3.71 -4.58
N LEU A 60 -0.46 -2.42 -4.59
CA LEU A 60 -1.76 -1.86 -4.21
C LEU A 60 -2.34 -1.14 -5.41
N SER A 61 -3.61 -1.35 -5.70
CA SER A 61 -4.36 -0.53 -6.66
C SER A 61 -5.68 -0.06 -6.07
N GLN A 62 -6.12 1.14 -6.43
CA GLN A 62 -7.40 1.69 -6.02
C GLN A 62 -8.45 1.38 -7.10
N GLY A 63 -9.25 0.35 -6.86
CA GLY A 63 -10.41 -0.01 -7.68
C GLY A 63 -11.65 0.84 -7.35
N LYS A 64 -12.76 0.53 -8.03
CA LYS A 64 -14.03 1.26 -7.85
C LYS A 64 -14.68 1.06 -6.48
N MET A 65 -14.50 -0.12 -5.88
CA MET A 65 -15.15 -0.52 -4.62
C MET A 65 -14.19 -0.54 -3.42
N GLY A 66 -12.94 -0.11 -3.59
CA GLY A 66 -11.91 -0.17 -2.56
C GLY A 66 -10.55 -0.48 -3.15
N TYR A 67 -9.69 -1.10 -2.36
CA TYR A 67 -8.33 -1.44 -2.76
C TYR A 67 -8.18 -2.91 -3.13
N HIS A 68 -7.34 -3.18 -4.11
CA HIS A 68 -6.80 -4.51 -4.39
C HIS A 68 -5.35 -4.53 -3.93
N PHE A 69 -5.03 -5.44 -3.01
CA PHE A 69 -3.71 -5.64 -2.46
C PHE A 69 -3.23 -7.04 -2.80
N GLU A 70 -2.05 -7.13 -3.42
CA GLU A 70 -1.36 -8.37 -3.71
C GLU A 70 0.03 -8.31 -3.09
N GLN A 71 0.43 -9.35 -2.37
CA GLN A 71 1.77 -9.44 -1.79
C GLN A 71 2.37 -10.81 -2.07
N ARG A 72 3.64 -10.80 -2.47
CA ARG A 72 4.43 -12.02 -2.55
C ARG A 72 5.06 -12.29 -1.19
N THR A 73 4.83 -13.48 -0.66
CA THR A 73 5.35 -13.95 0.63
C THR A 73 6.18 -15.21 0.42
N GLY A 74 6.88 -15.68 1.45
CA GLY A 74 7.59 -16.97 1.42
C GLY A 74 6.66 -18.17 1.13
N ASP A 75 5.38 -18.05 1.50
CA ASP A 75 4.38 -19.13 1.37
C ASP A 75 3.54 -19.02 0.08
N GLY A 76 3.78 -18.01 -0.75
CA GLY A 76 3.07 -17.77 -2.00
C GLY A 76 2.46 -16.37 -2.12
N VAL A 77 1.46 -16.23 -2.99
CA VAL A 77 0.80 -14.95 -3.28
C VAL A 77 -0.42 -14.78 -2.38
N GLN A 78 -0.41 -13.74 -1.55
CA GLN A 78 -1.58 -13.29 -0.81
C GLN A 78 -2.31 -12.21 -1.61
N ARG A 79 -3.62 -12.38 -1.83
CA ARG A 79 -4.47 -11.39 -2.52
C ARG A 79 -5.67 -11.02 -1.67
N LEU A 80 -5.93 -9.71 -1.57
CA LEU A 80 -7.09 -9.13 -0.92
C LEU A 80 -7.77 -8.18 -1.90
N GLU A 81 -9.09 -8.31 -2.07
CA GLU A 81 -9.87 -7.51 -3.02
C GLU A 81 -10.98 -6.74 -2.32
N ASN A 82 -11.32 -5.57 -2.88
CA ASN A 82 -12.39 -4.69 -2.37
C ASN A 82 -12.24 -4.37 -0.88
N ILE A 83 -11.00 -4.24 -0.41
CA ILE A 83 -10.70 -3.97 1.00
C ILE A 83 -10.59 -2.47 1.26
N SER A 84 -10.90 -2.07 2.49
CA SER A 84 -10.68 -0.69 2.94
C SER A 84 -9.20 -0.38 3.15
N LEU A 85 -8.83 0.90 3.13
CA LEU A 85 -7.46 1.34 3.42
C LEU A 85 -6.98 0.87 4.81
N ASN A 86 -7.88 0.84 5.80
CA ASN A 86 -7.59 0.31 7.14
C ASN A 86 -7.28 -1.20 7.13
N ARG A 87 -7.84 -1.96 6.20
CA ARG A 87 -7.51 -3.38 6.04
C ARG A 87 -6.15 -3.57 5.36
N VAL A 88 -5.78 -2.69 4.43
CA VAL A 88 -4.42 -2.64 3.83
C VAL A 88 -3.40 -2.36 4.93
N GLN A 89 -3.64 -1.34 5.75
CA GLN A 89 -2.75 -0.97 6.86
C GLN A 89 -2.54 -2.13 7.85
N ARG A 90 -3.60 -2.87 8.19
CA ARG A 90 -3.47 -4.06 9.06
C ARG A 90 -2.68 -5.19 8.39
N ALA A 91 -2.86 -5.40 7.09
CA ALA A 91 -2.09 -6.41 6.36
C ALA A 91 -0.59 -6.07 6.31
N LEU A 92 -0.24 -4.78 6.30
CA LEU A 92 1.14 -4.31 6.34
C LEU A 92 1.74 -4.19 7.75
N GLY A 93 0.91 -4.14 8.80
CA GLY A 93 1.37 -3.91 10.17
C GLY A 93 1.68 -5.17 10.97
N GLY A 94 1.11 -6.31 10.58
CA GLY A 94 1.03 -7.51 11.44
C GLY A 94 -0.09 -7.42 12.46
#